data_AF-A0A010TC12-F1
#
_entry.id   AF-A0A010TC12-F1
#
_cell.length_a   1.000
_cell.length_b   1.000
_cell.length_c   1.000
_cell.angle_alpha   90.00
_cell.angle_beta   90.00
_cell.angle_gamma   90.00
#
_symmetry.space_group_name_H-M   'P 1'
#
loop_
_entity.id
_entity.type
_entity.pdbx_description
1 polymer ?
#
loop_
_entity_poly.entity_id
_entity_poly.type
_entity_poly.pdbx_seq_one_letter_code
_entity_poly.pdbx_strand_id
1 'polypeptide(L)'
;MKSPPVIDPSLFEALSQSPHKEKLVDYLALLKPLDDQGRYLPFDDLRFRWPPGLDPTLCWALVKKARVAQYVRLLPLGEPSQWGQFVLTPLAQKTLSTVDRQATTAALEYMTHHLGETAHFSYLLNDLIEDEAISSSQLEGAATTTLVAKDMLKRNRLPRTPDERMVIGNYKMMIFAWENRHEPLSVELIRQLHRVGVEGIDDALYSPGLFRSNDQVVVQDGEGHTVHTPPPAAGISARLYGLATWINQPHDDPLSVDYVHPMIKAIALHFALGYEHPYMDSSSLQAPLRSGARADCTRIFGL
;
A
#
# COMPACT_ATOMS: atom_id res chain seq x y z
N MET A 1 22.85 2.82 16.67
CA MET A 1 21.56 2.31 17.19
C MET A 1 20.77 1.71 16.04
N LYS A 2 20.35 0.43 16.10
CA LYS A 2 19.69 -0.25 14.97
C LYS A 2 18.17 0.00 14.86
N SER A 3 17.52 0.38 15.95
CA SER A 3 16.07 0.61 16.02
C SER A 3 15.77 1.98 16.64
N PRO A 4 14.62 2.60 16.33
CA PRO A 4 14.24 3.87 16.93
C PRO A 4 14.16 3.74 18.45
N PRO A 5 14.76 4.66 19.21
CA PRO A 5 14.70 4.62 20.67
C PRO A 5 13.28 4.91 21.18
N VAL A 6 13.00 4.43 22.38
CA VAL A 6 11.76 4.75 23.10
C VAL A 6 11.75 6.25 23.41
N ILE A 7 10.60 6.89 23.15
CA ILE A 7 10.44 8.33 23.37
C ILE A 7 10.19 8.55 24.85
N ASP A 8 11.09 9.29 25.50
CA ASP A 8 10.93 9.69 26.90
C ASP A 8 9.86 10.81 27.02
N PRO A 9 8.83 10.64 27.86
CA PRO A 9 7.85 11.70 28.16
C PRO A 9 8.49 12.99 28.70
N SER A 10 9.65 12.90 29.36
CA SER A 10 10.38 14.02 29.96
C SER A 10 11.32 14.75 29.00
N LEU A 11 11.17 14.54 27.67
CA LEU A 11 12.00 15.15 26.62
C LEU A 11 12.38 16.62 26.86
N PHE A 12 11.40 17.48 27.15
CA PHE A 12 11.68 18.91 27.34
C PHE A 12 12.36 19.23 28.66
N GLU A 13 12.16 18.41 29.69
CA GLU A 13 12.89 18.51 30.95
C GLU A 13 14.36 18.15 30.73
N ALA A 14 14.64 17.05 30.03
CA ALA A 14 16.01 16.68 29.66
C ALA A 14 16.71 17.77 28.83
N LEU A 15 16.01 18.38 27.86
CA LEU A 15 16.53 19.50 27.06
C LEU A 15 16.79 20.78 27.89
N SER A 16 16.11 20.94 29.02
CA SER A 16 16.28 22.09 29.92
C SER A 16 17.49 21.96 30.87
N GLN A 17 18.11 20.77 30.93
CA GLN A 17 19.24 20.46 31.79
C GLN A 17 20.56 20.45 31.01
N SER A 18 21.67 20.75 31.69
CA SER A 18 23.01 20.59 31.10
C SER A 18 23.36 19.10 30.92
N PRO A 19 24.07 18.70 29.84
CA PRO A 19 24.69 19.56 28.83
C PRO A 19 23.75 19.94 27.67
N HIS A 20 22.55 19.37 27.58
CA HIS A 20 21.66 19.55 26.43
C HIS A 20 21.18 21.00 26.24
N LYS A 21 20.98 21.71 27.35
CA LYS A 21 20.62 23.13 27.37
C LYS A 21 21.59 24.02 26.57
N GLU A 22 22.88 23.68 26.53
CA GLU A 22 23.91 24.45 25.82
C GLU A 22 23.73 24.40 24.29
N LYS A 23 23.11 23.33 23.79
CA LYS A 23 22.79 23.12 22.37
C LYS A 23 21.29 23.17 22.09
N LEU A 24 20.53 23.86 22.94
CA LEU A 24 19.07 23.89 22.85
C LEU A 24 18.56 24.35 21.48
N VAL A 25 19.22 25.35 20.88
CA VAL A 25 18.85 25.85 19.54
C VAL A 25 19.00 24.77 18.47
N ASP A 26 20.09 24.00 18.50
CA ASP A 26 20.34 22.91 17.56
C ASP A 26 19.30 21.78 17.71
N TYR A 27 18.92 21.47 18.95
CA TYR A 27 17.82 20.53 19.22
C TYR A 27 16.49 21.04 18.69
N LEU A 28 16.10 22.27 19.03
CA LEU A 28 14.81 22.83 18.60
C LEU A 28 14.70 22.94 17.06
N ALA A 29 15.82 23.10 16.35
CA ALA A 29 15.86 23.05 14.89
C ALA A 29 15.42 21.69 14.31
N LEU A 30 15.44 20.61 15.11
CA LEU A 30 14.98 19.26 14.75
C LEU A 30 13.49 19.02 15.07
N LEU A 31 12.79 19.97 15.72
CA LEU A 31 11.35 19.87 16.01
C LEU A 31 10.51 20.14 14.75
N LYS A 32 10.74 19.33 13.72
CA LYS A 32 10.08 19.39 12.42
C LYS A 32 9.93 17.98 11.84
N PRO A 33 8.89 17.71 11.03
CA PRO A 33 8.62 16.37 10.51
C PRO A 33 9.58 15.94 9.38
N LEU A 34 10.17 16.92 8.69
CA LEU A 34 11.04 16.76 7.52
C LEU A 34 12.46 17.25 7.84
N ASP A 35 13.45 16.73 7.12
CA ASP A 35 14.80 17.29 7.18
C ASP A 35 14.91 18.64 6.44
N ASP A 36 16.09 19.27 6.49
CA ASP A 36 16.34 20.56 5.83
C ASP A 36 16.21 20.53 4.30
N GLN A 37 16.22 19.34 3.70
CA GLN A 37 16.01 19.13 2.27
C GLN A 37 14.53 18.83 1.93
N GLY A 38 13.64 18.87 2.93
CA GLY A 38 12.21 18.58 2.76
C GLY A 38 11.87 17.09 2.64
N ARG A 39 12.79 16.18 2.99
CA ARG A 39 12.60 14.73 2.90
C ARG A 39 11.97 14.18 4.18
N TYR A 40 11.00 13.28 4.02
CA TYR A 40 10.43 12.49 5.13
C TYR A 40 11.22 11.19 5.28
N LEU A 41 12.31 11.21 6.04
CA LEU A 41 13.19 10.04 6.18
C LEU A 41 12.76 9.09 7.32
N PRO A 42 12.85 7.76 7.13
CA PRO A 42 12.72 6.81 8.23
C PRO A 42 13.90 6.93 9.22
N PHE A 43 13.77 6.34 10.41
CA PHE A 43 14.81 6.39 11.44
C PHE A 43 16.16 5.85 10.95
N ASP A 44 16.15 4.76 10.19
CA ASP A 44 17.36 4.10 9.72
C ASP A 44 18.23 4.98 8.81
N ASP A 45 17.61 5.88 8.06
CA ASP A 45 18.33 6.89 7.28
C ASP A 45 18.71 8.08 8.15
N LEU A 46 17.76 8.57 8.93
CA LEU A 46 17.92 9.83 9.65
C LEU A 46 18.99 9.73 10.75
N ARG A 47 19.21 8.54 11.33
CA ARG A 47 20.20 8.32 12.40
C ARG A 47 21.65 8.65 12.03
N PHE A 48 21.96 8.68 10.73
CA PHE A 48 23.29 9.02 10.21
C PHE A 48 23.44 10.50 9.84
N ARG A 49 22.39 11.30 10.04
CA ARG A 49 22.29 12.69 9.59
C ARG A 49 22.15 13.70 10.74
N TRP A 50 22.32 13.24 11.98
CA TRP A 50 22.23 14.11 13.16
C TRP A 50 23.42 15.06 13.25
N PRO A 51 23.21 16.32 13.70
CA PRO A 51 24.30 17.23 14.00
C PRO A 51 25.28 16.63 15.02
N PRO A 52 26.59 16.89 14.88
CA PRO A 52 27.61 16.30 15.74
C PRO A 52 27.46 16.78 17.20
N GLY A 53 27.56 15.82 18.13
CA GLY A 53 27.51 16.09 19.56
C GLY A 53 26.11 16.42 20.09
N LEU A 54 25.06 16.06 19.37
CA LEU A 54 23.71 15.91 19.93
C LEU A 54 23.45 14.45 20.31
N ASP A 55 22.57 14.23 21.27
CA ASP A 55 22.08 12.91 21.66
C ASP A 55 21.08 12.40 20.60
N PRO A 56 21.39 11.30 19.89
CA PRO A 56 20.52 10.73 18.87
C PRO A 56 19.11 10.37 19.37
N THR A 57 18.97 10.06 20.66
CA THR A 57 17.70 9.73 21.31
C THR A 57 16.80 10.95 21.37
N LEU A 58 17.34 12.08 21.82
CA LEU A 58 16.62 13.35 21.88
C LEU A 58 16.32 13.89 20.48
N CYS A 59 17.27 13.75 19.54
CA CYS A 59 17.06 14.09 18.13
C CYS A 59 15.86 13.34 17.53
N TRP A 60 15.81 12.02 17.70
CA TRP A 60 14.68 11.22 17.22
C TRP A 60 13.37 11.58 17.92
N ALA A 61 13.39 11.77 19.24
CA ALA A 61 12.21 12.14 20.02
C ALA A 61 11.59 13.45 19.52
N LEU A 62 12.41 14.47 19.20
CA LEU A 62 11.95 15.75 18.66
C LEU A 62 11.29 15.61 17.29
N VAL A 63 11.94 14.92 16.35
CA VAL A 63 11.39 14.67 15.01
C VAL A 63 10.08 13.87 15.12
N LYS A 64 10.07 12.82 15.94
CA LYS A 64 8.88 11.99 16.12
C LYS A 64 7.74 12.76 16.79
N LYS A 65 8.03 13.64 17.76
CA LYS A 65 7.02 14.52 18.38
C LYS A 65 6.43 15.50 17.37
N ALA A 66 7.25 16.08 16.48
CA ALA A 66 6.78 16.92 15.39
C ALA A 66 5.89 16.16 14.39
N ARG A 67 6.22 14.90 14.07
CA ARG A 67 5.39 14.02 13.22
C ARG A 67 4.07 13.66 13.88
N VAL A 68 4.09 13.26 15.16
CA VAL A 68 2.89 12.90 15.92
C VAL A 68 1.90 14.06 16.01
N ALA A 69 2.39 15.28 16.19
CA ALA A 69 1.56 16.48 16.21
C ALA A 69 0.84 16.77 14.88
N GLN A 70 1.30 16.16 13.78
CA GLN A 70 0.74 16.33 12.43
C GLN A 70 0.07 15.08 11.88
N TYR A 71 -0.06 14.01 12.69
CA TYR A 71 -0.71 12.79 12.21
C TYR A 71 -2.19 13.02 11.97
N VAL A 72 -2.60 12.70 10.76
CA VAL A 72 -4.00 12.53 10.38
C VAL A 72 -4.36 11.07 10.62
N ARG A 73 -5.47 10.83 11.31
CA ARG A 73 -6.00 9.49 11.57
C ARG A 73 -6.92 9.08 10.43
N LEU A 74 -6.73 7.88 9.92
CA LEU A 74 -7.53 7.32 8.83
C LEU A 74 -8.57 6.33 9.38
N LEU A 75 -8.13 5.11 9.66
CA LEU A 75 -8.98 4.00 10.08
C LEU A 75 -8.27 3.14 11.14
N PRO A 76 -9.01 2.42 12.02
CA PRO A 76 -8.43 1.40 12.87
C PRO A 76 -7.94 0.19 12.05
N LEU A 77 -6.77 -0.33 12.39
CA LEU A 77 -6.09 -1.45 11.75
C LEU A 77 -5.66 -2.49 12.79
N GLY A 78 -5.73 -3.76 12.41
CA GLY A 78 -5.18 -4.88 13.17
C GLY A 78 -5.87 -5.22 14.48
N GLU A 79 -5.18 -6.07 15.25
CA GLU A 79 -5.59 -6.57 16.55
C GLU A 79 -4.32 -6.76 17.41
N PRO A 80 -4.16 -6.04 18.55
CA PRO A 80 -5.08 -5.02 19.05
C PRO A 80 -5.19 -3.83 18.08
N SER A 81 -6.38 -3.22 18.04
CA SER A 81 -6.69 -2.13 17.12
C SER A 81 -5.77 -0.92 17.32
N GLN A 82 -5.17 -0.44 16.23
CA GLN A 82 -4.33 0.75 16.19
C GLN A 82 -4.78 1.68 15.05
N TRP A 83 -4.69 2.99 15.27
CA TRP A 83 -5.03 3.94 14.21
C TRP A 83 -3.98 3.92 13.09
N GLY A 84 -4.41 3.63 11.87
CA GLY A 84 -3.68 3.98 10.65
C GLY A 84 -3.51 5.50 10.57
N GLN A 85 -2.27 5.94 10.44
CA GLN A 85 -1.89 7.35 10.54
C GLN A 85 -0.90 7.72 9.45
N PHE A 86 -0.97 8.96 9.00
CA PHE A 86 0.00 9.50 8.05
C PHE A 86 0.29 10.98 8.31
N VAL A 87 1.39 11.46 7.70
CA VAL A 87 1.70 12.90 7.61
C VAL A 87 1.51 13.30 6.16
N LEU A 88 0.67 14.31 5.91
CA LEU A 88 0.53 14.90 4.59
C LEU A 88 1.73 15.82 4.32
N THR A 89 2.74 15.30 3.63
CA THR A 89 3.96 16.06 3.31
C THR A 89 3.74 17.00 2.12
N PRO A 90 4.53 18.09 1.96
CA PRO A 90 4.47 18.95 0.77
C PRO A 90 4.70 18.17 -0.53
N LEU A 91 5.59 17.15 -0.52
CA LEU A 91 5.79 16.27 -1.65
C LEU A 91 4.50 15.48 -1.97
N ALA A 92 3.86 14.89 -0.97
CA ALA A 92 2.61 14.17 -1.15
C ALA A 92 1.52 15.10 -1.73
N GLN A 93 1.37 16.32 -1.21
CA GLN A 93 0.42 17.30 -1.75
C GLN A 93 0.69 17.64 -3.22
N LYS A 94 1.96 17.87 -3.59
CA LYS A 94 2.35 18.13 -4.97
C LYS A 94 2.06 16.93 -5.88
N THR A 95 2.31 15.71 -5.38
CA THR A 95 1.98 14.47 -6.10
C THR A 95 0.48 14.34 -6.31
N LEU A 96 -0.34 14.57 -5.28
CA LEU A 96 -1.81 14.54 -5.39
C LEU A 96 -2.29 15.51 -6.47
N SER A 97 -1.85 16.77 -6.43
CA SER A 97 -2.21 17.77 -7.45
C SER A 97 -1.76 17.38 -8.86
N THR A 98 -0.61 16.70 -8.99
CA THR A 98 -0.12 16.21 -10.29
C THR A 98 -1.01 15.09 -10.82
N VAL A 99 -1.36 14.14 -9.95
CA VAL A 99 -2.27 13.03 -10.26
C VAL A 99 -3.64 13.56 -10.67
N ASP A 100 -4.25 14.47 -9.90
CA ASP A 100 -5.57 15.03 -10.23
C ASP A 100 -5.58 15.77 -11.56
N ARG A 101 -4.45 16.35 -11.96
CA ARG A 101 -4.33 17.03 -13.25
C ARG A 101 -4.16 16.05 -14.43
N GLN A 102 -3.54 14.89 -14.20
CA GLN A 102 -3.10 13.99 -15.27
C GLN A 102 -3.93 12.70 -15.39
N ALA A 103 -4.55 12.24 -14.30
CA ALA A 103 -5.27 10.98 -14.21
C ALA A 103 -6.80 11.20 -14.17
N THR A 104 -7.29 12.16 -14.96
CA THR A 104 -8.73 12.39 -15.13
C THR A 104 -9.19 11.95 -16.52
N THR A 105 -10.47 11.62 -16.64
CA THR A 105 -11.09 11.37 -17.94
C THR A 105 -10.86 12.54 -18.90
N ALA A 106 -10.94 13.78 -18.42
CA ALA A 106 -10.68 14.97 -19.23
C ALA A 106 -9.23 15.04 -19.73
N ALA A 107 -8.24 14.72 -18.88
CA ALA A 107 -6.84 14.66 -19.30
C ALA A 107 -6.61 13.56 -20.34
N LEU A 108 -7.24 12.40 -20.15
CA LEU A 108 -7.17 11.29 -21.09
C LEU A 108 -7.85 11.61 -22.42
N GLU A 109 -9.05 12.20 -22.40
CA GLU A 109 -9.78 12.68 -23.59
C GLU A 109 -8.98 13.74 -24.35
N TYR A 110 -8.32 14.67 -23.65
CA TYR A 110 -7.45 15.67 -24.27
C TYR A 110 -6.28 15.01 -25.01
N MET A 111 -5.65 13.99 -24.41
CA MET A 111 -4.58 13.22 -25.05
C MET A 111 -5.08 12.45 -26.29
N THR A 112 -6.26 11.84 -26.22
CA THR A 112 -6.82 11.06 -27.33
C THR A 112 -7.44 11.89 -28.44
N HIS A 113 -7.91 13.12 -28.16
CA HIS A 113 -8.44 14.05 -29.16
C HIS A 113 -7.40 14.42 -30.23
N HIS A 114 -6.10 14.42 -29.88
CA HIS A 114 -5.01 14.65 -30.84
C HIS A 114 -4.75 13.45 -31.77
N LEU A 115 -5.35 12.28 -31.48
CA LEU A 115 -5.15 11.02 -32.19
C LEU A 115 -6.34 10.61 -33.07
N GLY A 116 -7.45 11.37 -33.03
CA GLY A 116 -8.40 11.44 -34.15
C GLY A 116 -9.63 10.54 -34.12
N GLU A 117 -9.88 9.67 -33.13
CA GLU A 117 -11.14 8.88 -33.07
C GLU A 117 -11.46 8.36 -31.66
N THR A 118 -12.73 8.39 -31.25
CA THR A 118 -13.23 7.85 -29.96
C THR A 118 -13.04 6.34 -29.80
N ALA A 119 -12.99 5.59 -30.90
CA ALA A 119 -12.65 4.16 -30.89
C ALA A 119 -11.26 3.91 -30.27
N HIS A 120 -10.35 4.88 -30.36
CA HIS A 120 -9.00 4.77 -29.83
C HIS A 120 -8.95 4.75 -28.29
N PHE A 121 -9.96 5.33 -27.61
CA PHE A 121 -10.03 5.32 -26.15
C PHE A 121 -10.16 3.91 -25.57
N SER A 122 -11.07 3.10 -26.12
CA SER A 122 -11.28 1.73 -25.66
C SER A 122 -10.05 0.85 -25.91
N TYR A 123 -9.35 1.05 -27.03
CA TYR A 123 -8.09 0.33 -27.30
C TYR A 123 -6.99 0.72 -26.32
N LEU A 124 -6.79 2.01 -26.05
CA LEU A 124 -5.79 2.47 -25.10
C LEU A 124 -6.07 1.97 -23.68
N LEU A 125 -7.33 1.98 -23.25
CA LEU A 125 -7.72 1.46 -21.95
C LEU A 125 -7.46 -0.04 -21.84
N ASN A 126 -7.79 -0.81 -22.87
CA ASN A 126 -7.50 -2.25 -22.92
C ASN A 126 -6.00 -2.51 -22.87
N ASP A 127 -5.19 -1.79 -23.65
CA ASP A 127 -3.72 -1.93 -23.61
C ASP A 127 -3.16 -1.59 -22.22
N LEU A 128 -3.70 -0.57 -21.52
CA LEU A 128 -3.31 -0.23 -20.15
C LEU A 128 -3.68 -1.31 -19.14
N ILE A 129 -4.87 -1.91 -19.26
CA ILE A 129 -5.31 -3.04 -18.42
C ILE A 129 -4.42 -4.26 -18.67
N GLU A 130 -4.09 -4.56 -19.93
CA GLU A 130 -3.16 -5.64 -20.28
C GLU A 130 -1.77 -5.40 -19.67
N ASP A 131 -1.22 -4.19 -19.83
CA ASP A 131 0.11 -3.86 -19.33
C ASP A 131 0.20 -3.93 -17.80
N GLU A 132 -0.83 -3.44 -17.11
CA GLU A 132 -0.89 -3.49 -15.65
C GLU A 132 -1.05 -4.94 -15.16
N ALA A 133 -1.92 -5.75 -15.77
CA ALA A 133 -2.08 -7.16 -15.41
C ALA A 133 -0.76 -7.93 -15.53
N ILE A 134 0.00 -7.69 -16.60
CA ILE A 134 1.31 -8.31 -16.82
C ILE A 134 2.33 -7.83 -15.79
N SER A 135 2.43 -6.51 -15.59
CA SER A 135 3.37 -5.91 -14.64
C SER A 135 3.12 -6.38 -13.22
N SER A 136 1.86 -6.34 -12.75
CA SER A 136 1.44 -6.83 -11.44
C SER A 136 1.79 -8.31 -11.25
N SER A 137 1.48 -9.18 -12.22
CA SER A 137 1.83 -10.61 -12.10
C SER A 137 3.35 -10.85 -12.06
N GLN A 138 4.14 -10.09 -12.83
CA GLN A 138 5.60 -10.19 -12.80
C GLN A 138 6.18 -9.72 -11.47
N LEU A 139 5.62 -8.65 -10.88
CA LEU A 139 5.97 -8.16 -9.55
C LEU A 139 5.64 -9.17 -8.44
N GLU A 140 4.73 -10.10 -8.71
CA GLU A 140 4.33 -11.20 -7.82
C GLU A 140 5.08 -12.51 -8.10
N GLY A 141 6.00 -12.52 -9.07
CA GLY A 141 6.89 -13.63 -9.34
C GLY A 141 6.54 -14.48 -10.56
N ALA A 142 5.54 -14.09 -11.38
CA ALA A 142 5.25 -14.79 -12.62
C ALA A 142 6.45 -14.72 -13.57
N ALA A 143 7.05 -15.88 -13.86
CA ALA A 143 8.25 -16.00 -14.69
C ALA A 143 7.93 -15.99 -16.20
N THR A 144 7.13 -15.02 -16.65
CA THR A 144 6.75 -14.85 -18.07
C THR A 144 7.24 -13.52 -18.63
N THR A 145 7.63 -13.51 -19.91
CA THR A 145 8.04 -12.27 -20.58
C THR A 145 6.81 -11.46 -21.00
N THR A 146 6.93 -10.13 -21.00
CA THR A 146 5.84 -9.24 -21.44
C THR A 146 5.41 -9.54 -22.88
N LEU A 147 6.33 -9.95 -23.76
CA LEU A 147 6.03 -10.34 -25.13
C LEU A 147 5.10 -11.56 -25.18
N VAL A 148 5.43 -12.61 -24.43
CA VAL A 148 4.63 -13.85 -24.38
C VAL A 148 3.27 -13.60 -23.72
N ALA A 149 3.24 -12.79 -22.66
CA ALA A 149 2.04 -12.44 -21.95
C ALA A 149 1.08 -11.59 -22.81
N LYS A 150 1.58 -10.56 -23.52
CA LYS A 150 0.79 -9.79 -24.49
C LYS A 150 0.27 -10.65 -25.63
N ASP A 151 1.10 -11.53 -26.19
CA ASP A 151 0.67 -12.44 -27.25
C ASP A 151 -0.51 -13.32 -26.80
N MET A 152 -0.43 -13.84 -25.58
CA MET A 152 -1.46 -14.66 -24.97
C MET A 152 -2.79 -13.90 -24.82
N LEU A 153 -2.74 -12.69 -24.24
CA LEU A 153 -3.94 -11.86 -24.03
C LEU A 153 -4.55 -11.42 -25.38
N LYS A 154 -3.76 -10.87 -26.29
CA LYS A 154 -4.25 -10.36 -27.59
C LYS A 154 -4.84 -11.44 -28.49
N ARG A 155 -4.34 -12.67 -28.41
CA ARG A 155 -4.84 -13.81 -29.19
C ARG A 155 -5.92 -14.62 -28.46
N ASN A 156 -6.32 -14.25 -27.25
CA ASN A 156 -7.17 -15.05 -26.38
C ASN A 156 -6.71 -16.52 -26.30
N ARG A 157 -5.38 -16.73 -26.26
CA ARG A 157 -4.79 -18.06 -26.19
C ARG A 157 -4.93 -18.58 -24.75
N LEU A 158 -5.28 -19.86 -24.61
CA LEU A 158 -5.30 -20.51 -23.30
C LEU A 158 -3.92 -20.51 -22.63
N PRO A 159 -3.84 -20.29 -21.30
CA PRO A 159 -2.59 -20.29 -20.57
C PRO A 159 -2.04 -21.72 -20.46
N ARG A 160 -0.72 -21.87 -20.57
CA ARG A 160 -0.03 -23.16 -20.59
C ARG A 160 0.73 -23.44 -19.30
N THR A 161 1.16 -22.39 -18.59
CA THR A 161 1.96 -22.48 -17.36
C THR A 161 1.22 -21.83 -16.19
N PRO A 162 1.58 -22.15 -14.93
CA PRO A 162 1.10 -21.43 -13.76
C PRO A 162 1.32 -19.90 -13.88
N ASP A 163 2.48 -19.47 -14.37
CA ASP A 163 2.80 -18.03 -14.57
C ASP A 163 1.86 -17.36 -15.59
N GLU A 164 1.53 -18.05 -16.69
CA GLU A 164 0.55 -17.57 -17.66
C GLU A 164 -0.86 -17.51 -17.06
N ARG A 165 -1.19 -18.44 -16.15
CA ARG A 165 -2.46 -18.41 -15.41
C ARG A 165 -2.53 -17.25 -14.42
N MET A 166 -1.41 -16.90 -13.76
CA MET A 166 -1.32 -15.70 -12.93
C MET A 166 -1.65 -14.44 -13.73
N VAL A 167 -1.04 -14.27 -14.92
CA VAL A 167 -1.32 -13.12 -15.80
C VAL A 167 -2.79 -13.06 -16.21
N ILE A 168 -3.36 -14.17 -16.67
CA ILE A 168 -4.78 -14.20 -17.06
C ILE A 168 -5.69 -13.96 -15.86
N GLY A 169 -5.35 -14.47 -14.69
CA GLY A 169 -6.07 -14.23 -13.44
C GLY A 169 -6.13 -12.75 -13.10
N ASN A 170 -4.98 -12.08 -13.06
CA ASN A 170 -4.90 -10.64 -12.80
C ASN A 170 -5.65 -9.83 -13.87
N TYR A 171 -5.52 -10.19 -15.15
CA TYR A 171 -6.27 -9.55 -16.24
C TYR A 171 -7.80 -9.66 -16.02
N LYS A 172 -8.31 -10.86 -15.73
CA LYS A 172 -9.73 -11.08 -15.44
C LYS A 172 -10.20 -10.29 -14.22
N MET A 173 -9.40 -10.26 -13.15
CA MET A 173 -9.72 -9.52 -11.94
C MET A 173 -9.76 -8.01 -12.20
N MET A 174 -8.87 -7.46 -13.03
CA MET A 174 -8.93 -6.05 -13.43
C MET A 174 -10.19 -5.72 -14.22
N ILE A 175 -10.61 -6.59 -15.15
CA ILE A 175 -11.88 -6.44 -15.87
C ILE A 175 -13.05 -6.48 -14.89
N PHE A 176 -13.06 -7.45 -13.98
CA PHE A 176 -14.09 -7.58 -12.95
C PHE A 176 -14.14 -6.34 -12.04
N ALA A 177 -13.00 -5.82 -11.60
CA ALA A 177 -12.92 -4.59 -10.81
C ALA A 177 -13.47 -3.38 -11.59
N TRP A 178 -13.14 -3.28 -12.88
CA TRP A 178 -13.67 -2.23 -13.74
C TRP A 178 -15.20 -2.32 -13.88
N GLU A 179 -15.73 -3.51 -14.12
CA GLU A 179 -17.18 -3.74 -14.25
C GLU A 179 -17.94 -3.38 -12.97
N ASN A 180 -17.37 -3.66 -11.79
CA ASN A 180 -17.99 -3.42 -10.48
C ASN A 180 -17.59 -2.09 -9.82
N ARG A 181 -16.89 -1.19 -10.53
CA ARG A 181 -16.32 0.06 -9.96
C ARG A 181 -17.34 1.03 -9.33
N HIS A 182 -18.62 0.89 -9.66
CA HIS A 182 -19.70 1.72 -9.12
C HIS A 182 -20.40 1.08 -7.93
N GLU A 183 -20.04 -0.15 -7.57
CA GLU A 183 -20.58 -0.83 -6.41
C GLU A 183 -19.83 -0.40 -5.14
N PRO A 184 -20.53 -0.21 -4.00
CA PRO A 184 -19.87 0.00 -2.72
C PRO A 184 -18.97 -1.18 -2.37
N LEU A 185 -17.78 -0.91 -1.80
CA LEU A 185 -16.89 -2.00 -1.39
C LEU A 185 -17.58 -2.84 -0.31
N SER A 186 -17.51 -4.16 -0.45
CA SER A 186 -18.02 -5.09 0.55
C SER A 186 -17.02 -6.21 0.79
N VAL A 187 -17.16 -6.89 1.93
CA VAL A 187 -16.37 -8.09 2.24
C VAL A 187 -16.53 -9.15 1.15
N GLU A 188 -17.74 -9.28 0.60
CA GLU A 188 -18.02 -10.22 -0.48
C GLU A 188 -17.37 -9.78 -1.80
N LEU A 189 -17.40 -8.50 -2.16
CA LEU A 189 -16.71 -7.98 -3.34
C LEU A 189 -15.19 -8.22 -3.25
N ILE A 190 -14.58 -8.02 -2.07
CA ILE A 190 -13.17 -8.34 -1.83
C ILE A 190 -12.89 -9.84 -2.08
N ARG A 191 -13.76 -10.72 -1.58
CA ARG A 191 -13.65 -12.19 -1.81
C ARG A 191 -13.80 -12.57 -3.27
N GLN A 192 -14.70 -11.92 -3.99
CA GLN A 192 -14.92 -12.16 -5.43
C GLN A 192 -13.73 -11.68 -6.25
N LEU A 193 -13.20 -10.50 -5.98
CA LEU A 193 -11.98 -9.99 -6.63
C LEU A 193 -10.82 -10.98 -6.47
N HIS A 194 -10.57 -11.44 -5.24
CA HIS A 194 -9.55 -12.46 -5.00
C HIS A 194 -9.86 -13.76 -5.77
N ARG A 195 -11.10 -14.28 -5.68
CA ARG A 195 -11.49 -15.51 -6.39
C ARG A 195 -11.20 -15.40 -7.89
N VAL A 196 -11.68 -14.34 -8.55
CA VAL A 196 -11.48 -14.13 -9.99
C VAL A 196 -9.99 -14.05 -10.35
N GLY A 197 -9.18 -13.44 -9.48
CA GLY A 197 -7.74 -13.31 -9.67
C GLY A 197 -6.97 -14.62 -9.55
N VAL A 198 -7.41 -15.55 -8.70
CA VAL A 198 -6.60 -16.74 -8.35
C VAL A 198 -7.16 -18.07 -8.83
N GLU A 199 -8.43 -18.12 -9.20
CA GLU A 199 -9.11 -19.37 -9.58
C GLU A 199 -8.45 -20.03 -10.78
N GLY A 200 -8.11 -21.32 -10.63
CA GLY A 200 -7.50 -22.11 -11.67
C GLY A 200 -5.99 -21.90 -11.86
N ILE A 201 -5.31 -21.05 -11.07
CA ILE A 201 -3.85 -20.94 -11.11
C ILE A 201 -3.22 -22.25 -10.61
N ASP A 202 -3.52 -22.60 -9.35
CA ASP A 202 -3.18 -23.84 -8.68
C ASP A 202 -4.09 -24.03 -7.45
N ASP A 203 -5.24 -24.68 -7.64
CA ASP A 203 -6.28 -24.80 -6.60
C ASP A 203 -5.84 -25.70 -5.42
N ALA A 204 -4.71 -26.41 -5.52
CA ALA A 204 -4.12 -27.12 -4.38
C ALA A 204 -3.31 -26.20 -3.46
N LEU A 205 -2.82 -25.08 -4.02
CA LEU A 205 -1.99 -24.09 -3.34
C LEU A 205 -2.80 -22.88 -2.86
N TYR A 206 -3.80 -22.48 -3.64
CA TYR A 206 -4.65 -21.32 -3.38
C TYR A 206 -6.01 -21.73 -2.86
N SER A 207 -6.64 -20.85 -2.09
CA SER A 207 -8.04 -20.99 -1.65
C SER A 207 -8.89 -19.82 -2.19
N PRO A 208 -9.36 -19.89 -3.45
CA PRO A 208 -10.01 -18.77 -4.14
C PRO A 208 -11.19 -18.14 -3.37
N GLY A 209 -10.96 -16.94 -2.84
CA GLY A 209 -11.96 -16.13 -2.16
C GLY A 209 -12.23 -16.55 -0.71
N LEU A 210 -11.41 -17.46 -0.15
CA LEU A 210 -11.52 -17.90 1.24
C LEU A 210 -10.45 -17.23 2.09
N PHE A 211 -10.86 -16.58 3.17
CA PHE A 211 -9.91 -16.04 4.14
C PHE A 211 -9.14 -17.17 4.84
N ARG A 212 -7.90 -16.88 5.23
CA ARG A 212 -7.10 -17.82 6.02
C ARG A 212 -7.78 -18.13 7.35
N SER A 213 -7.57 -19.36 7.82
CA SER A 213 -8.13 -19.88 9.07
C SER A 213 -7.10 -19.99 10.20
N ASN A 214 -5.84 -19.63 9.95
CA ASN A 214 -4.75 -19.68 10.91
C ASN A 214 -3.75 -18.52 10.74
N ASP A 215 -2.80 -18.45 11.67
CA ASP A 215 -1.81 -17.37 11.80
C ASP A 215 -0.42 -17.73 11.27
N GLN A 216 -0.32 -18.73 10.38
CA GLN A 216 0.97 -19.19 9.85
C GLN A 216 1.53 -18.29 8.75
N VAL A 217 0.74 -17.33 8.26
CA VAL A 217 1.14 -16.41 7.20
C VAL A 217 1.99 -15.28 7.80
N VAL A 218 3.16 -15.03 7.22
CA VAL A 218 4.08 -13.95 7.60
C VAL A 218 4.64 -13.29 6.35
N VAL A 219 4.99 -12.01 6.44
CA VAL A 219 5.72 -11.31 5.38
C VAL A 219 7.21 -11.37 5.69
N GLN A 220 8.01 -11.84 4.73
CA GLN A 220 9.45 -11.96 4.85
C GLN A 220 10.19 -11.04 3.88
N ASP A 221 11.40 -10.62 4.25
CA ASP A 221 12.34 -10.00 3.31
C ASP A 221 13.01 -11.05 2.39
N GLY A 222 13.90 -10.59 1.51
CA GLY A 222 14.61 -11.51 0.61
C GLY A 222 15.63 -12.42 1.26
N GLU A 223 15.95 -12.20 2.52
CA GLU A 223 16.85 -13.04 3.33
C GLU A 223 16.05 -14.05 4.18
N GLY A 224 14.71 -13.98 4.15
CA GLY A 224 13.81 -14.86 4.89
C GLY A 224 13.49 -14.38 6.30
N HIS A 225 13.87 -13.15 6.67
CA HIS A 225 13.51 -12.59 7.98
C HIS A 225 12.07 -12.10 7.96
N THR A 226 11.29 -12.44 9.00
CA THR A 226 9.95 -11.90 9.17
C THR A 226 10.01 -10.39 9.41
N VAL A 227 9.43 -9.62 8.48
CA VAL A 227 9.34 -8.16 8.55
C VAL A 227 7.96 -7.68 9.01
N HIS A 228 6.93 -8.51 8.84
CA HIS A 228 5.58 -8.23 9.34
C HIS A 228 4.84 -9.53 9.67
N THR A 229 4.13 -9.52 10.79
CA THR A 229 3.18 -10.57 11.18
C THR A 229 1.79 -9.99 11.10
N PRO A 230 0.93 -10.46 10.18
CA PRO A 230 -0.45 -10.01 10.06
C PRO A 230 -1.25 -10.19 11.36
N PRO A 231 -2.35 -9.43 11.54
CA PRO A 231 -3.30 -9.65 12.64
C PRO A 231 -3.82 -11.10 12.70
N PRO A 232 -4.37 -11.60 13.81
CA PRO A 232 -4.87 -12.98 13.88
C PRO A 232 -6.00 -13.27 12.87
N ALA A 233 -6.10 -14.49 12.35
CA ALA A 233 -7.12 -14.92 11.39
C ALA A 233 -8.54 -14.74 11.96
N ALA A 234 -8.66 -14.95 13.27
CA ALA A 234 -9.86 -14.61 14.01
C ALA A 234 -10.18 -13.12 13.84
N GLY A 235 -11.38 -12.83 13.34
CA GLY A 235 -11.87 -11.47 13.16
C GLY A 235 -11.54 -10.79 11.83
N ILE A 236 -10.89 -11.48 10.86
CA ILE A 236 -10.62 -10.91 9.51
C ILE A 236 -11.89 -10.30 8.91
N SER A 237 -12.99 -11.05 8.88
CA SER A 237 -14.25 -10.56 8.30
C SER A 237 -14.77 -9.29 8.98
N ALA A 238 -14.61 -9.17 10.30
CA ALA A 238 -15.03 -7.98 11.05
C ALA A 238 -14.13 -6.77 10.75
N ARG A 239 -12.81 -6.97 10.66
CA ARG A 239 -11.86 -5.91 10.30
C ARG A 239 -12.05 -5.45 8.85
N LEU A 240 -12.26 -6.37 7.90
CA LEU A 240 -12.58 -6.04 6.51
C LEU A 240 -13.94 -5.35 6.37
N TYR A 241 -14.92 -5.70 7.20
CA TYR A 241 -16.18 -4.96 7.26
C TYR A 241 -15.98 -3.52 7.74
N GLY A 242 -15.14 -3.30 8.76
CA GLY A 242 -14.76 -1.95 9.21
C GLY A 242 -14.06 -1.14 8.12
N LEU A 243 -13.13 -1.77 7.39
CA LEU A 243 -12.45 -1.18 6.23
C LEU A 243 -13.43 -0.81 5.12
N ALA A 244 -14.31 -1.72 4.74
CA ALA A 244 -15.34 -1.49 3.73
C ALA A 244 -16.31 -0.37 4.15
N THR A 245 -16.68 -0.31 5.42
CA THR A 245 -17.52 0.78 5.95
C THR A 245 -16.82 2.12 5.81
N TRP A 246 -15.55 2.21 6.22
CA TRP A 246 -14.76 3.45 6.15
C TRP A 246 -14.52 3.90 4.70
N ILE A 247 -14.19 3.00 3.77
CA ILE A 247 -13.95 3.40 2.39
C ILE A 247 -15.21 3.93 1.71
N ASN A 248 -16.39 3.43 2.09
CA ASN A 248 -17.65 3.87 1.52
C ASN A 248 -18.18 5.16 2.14
N GLN A 249 -17.58 5.66 3.24
CA GLN A 249 -17.96 6.94 3.82
C GLN A 249 -17.63 8.11 2.88
N PRO A 250 -18.56 9.05 2.65
CA PRO A 250 -18.24 10.30 2.00
C PRO A 250 -17.30 11.11 2.92
N HIS A 251 -16.13 11.46 2.41
CA HIS A 251 -15.14 12.30 3.11
C HIS A 251 -14.91 13.60 2.31
N ASP A 252 -16.00 14.17 1.80
CA ASP A 252 -16.00 15.32 0.88
C ASP A 252 -16.77 16.54 1.42
N ASP A 253 -17.29 16.48 2.65
CA ASP A 253 -17.91 17.64 3.32
C ASP A 253 -16.86 18.75 3.55
N PRO A 254 -17.01 19.93 2.92
CA PRO A 254 -16.05 21.03 3.04
C PRO A 254 -15.92 21.59 4.46
N LEU A 255 -16.92 21.37 5.32
CA LEU A 255 -16.94 21.84 6.71
C LEU A 255 -16.49 20.77 7.70
N SER A 256 -16.23 19.55 7.23
CA SER A 256 -15.76 18.48 8.10
C SER A 256 -14.25 18.52 8.28
N VAL A 257 -13.82 18.23 9.51
CA VAL A 257 -12.40 18.10 9.88
C VAL A 257 -11.80 16.75 9.45
N ASP A 258 -12.63 15.83 8.95
CA ASP A 258 -12.26 14.48 8.54
C ASP A 258 -12.15 14.29 7.02
N TYR A 259 -12.02 15.38 6.25
CA TYR A 259 -11.76 15.29 4.82
C TYR A 259 -10.56 14.38 4.51
N VAL A 260 -10.77 13.42 3.59
CA VAL A 260 -9.72 12.53 3.09
C VAL A 260 -9.77 12.51 1.57
N HIS A 261 -8.67 12.94 0.96
CA HIS A 261 -8.53 12.90 -0.50
C HIS A 261 -8.75 11.47 -1.05
N PRO A 262 -9.50 11.27 -2.16
CA PRO A 262 -9.76 9.94 -2.71
C PRO A 262 -8.51 9.10 -2.97
N MET A 263 -7.45 9.71 -3.49
CA MET A 263 -6.15 9.04 -3.67
C MET A 263 -5.52 8.59 -2.34
N ILE A 264 -5.66 9.36 -1.25
CA ILE A 264 -5.21 8.93 0.09
C ILE A 264 -6.07 7.75 0.57
N LYS A 265 -7.38 7.76 0.31
CA LYS A 265 -8.27 6.63 0.62
C LYS A 265 -7.85 5.35 -0.13
N ALA A 266 -7.49 5.46 -1.42
CA ALA A 266 -7.00 4.34 -2.22
C ALA A 266 -5.67 3.78 -1.67
N ILE A 267 -4.71 4.66 -1.34
CA ILE A 267 -3.44 4.26 -0.72
C ILE A 267 -3.67 3.57 0.64
N ALA A 268 -4.59 4.12 1.45
CA ALA A 268 -4.95 3.55 2.74
C ALA A 268 -5.60 2.17 2.61
N LEU A 269 -6.47 1.98 1.61
CA LEU A 269 -7.09 0.69 1.29
C LEU A 269 -6.05 -0.37 0.91
N HIS A 270 -5.14 0.00 -0.01
CA HIS A 270 -4.03 -0.85 -0.42
C HIS A 270 -3.17 -1.25 0.78
N PHE A 271 -2.76 -0.27 1.60
CA PHE A 271 -1.99 -0.53 2.81
C PHE A 271 -2.74 -1.42 3.81
N ALA A 272 -4.02 -1.14 4.07
CA ALA A 272 -4.82 -1.88 5.04
C ALA A 272 -4.97 -3.36 4.66
N LEU A 273 -5.14 -3.66 3.38
CA LEU A 273 -5.23 -5.04 2.90
C LEU A 273 -3.90 -5.77 2.93
N GLY A 274 -2.80 -5.10 2.56
CA GLY A 274 -1.46 -5.65 2.72
C GLY A 274 -1.10 -5.91 4.18
N TYR A 275 -1.52 -5.03 5.09
CA TYR A 275 -1.31 -5.17 6.54
C TYR A 275 -2.14 -6.31 7.14
N GLU A 276 -3.42 -6.41 6.78
CA GLU A 276 -4.35 -7.44 7.24
C GLU A 276 -3.98 -8.83 6.71
N HIS A 277 -3.51 -8.86 5.46
CA HIS A 277 -3.13 -10.06 4.71
C HIS A 277 -4.14 -11.22 4.87
N PRO A 278 -5.40 -11.03 4.41
CA PRO A 278 -6.52 -11.93 4.71
C PRO A 278 -6.48 -13.32 4.03
N TYR A 279 -5.65 -13.54 3.02
CA TYR A 279 -5.61 -14.78 2.25
C TYR A 279 -4.36 -15.61 2.58
N MET A 280 -4.39 -16.90 2.22
CA MET A 280 -3.26 -17.82 2.42
C MET A 280 -2.68 -18.19 1.06
N ASP A 281 -1.37 -17.99 0.95
CA ASP A 281 -0.60 -18.38 -0.22
C ASP A 281 0.23 -19.61 0.18
N SER A 282 -0.14 -20.77 -0.34
CA SER A 282 0.46 -22.09 -0.12
C SER A 282 0.05 -22.87 1.13
N SER A 283 -0.35 -24.12 0.90
CA SER A 283 -0.52 -25.15 1.90
C SER A 283 0.84 -25.75 2.29
N SER A 284 1.52 -25.14 3.25
CA SER A 284 2.61 -25.73 4.07
C SER A 284 4.00 -26.03 3.43
N LEU A 285 5.04 -25.54 4.11
CA LEU A 285 6.37 -26.17 4.34
C LEU A 285 7.43 -26.28 3.22
N GLN A 286 7.21 -25.92 1.96
CA GLN A 286 8.26 -26.03 0.93
C GLN A 286 8.37 -24.84 -0.04
N ALA A 287 8.74 -23.67 0.49
CA ALA A 287 9.71 -22.74 -0.10
C ALA A 287 9.59 -21.39 0.62
N PRO A 288 10.69 -20.79 1.10
CA PRO A 288 10.65 -19.38 1.48
C PRO A 288 10.25 -18.57 0.25
N LEU A 289 9.28 -17.68 0.41
CA LEU A 289 8.91 -16.69 -0.60
C LEU A 289 10.19 -15.93 -0.96
N ARG A 290 10.73 -16.17 -2.16
CA ARG A 290 11.87 -15.40 -2.67
C ARG A 290 11.39 -13.98 -2.91
N SER A 291 11.57 -13.09 -1.94
CA SER A 291 11.66 -11.60 -2.01
C SER A 291 10.73 -10.80 -2.94
N GLY A 292 9.77 -11.43 -3.61
CA GLY A 292 9.11 -10.96 -4.82
C GLY A 292 7.78 -11.66 -5.08
N ALA A 293 7.33 -12.52 -4.17
CA ALA A 293 5.91 -12.84 -4.04
C ALA A 293 5.33 -11.83 -3.04
N ARG A 294 5.14 -10.59 -3.50
CA ARG A 294 4.32 -9.62 -2.77
C ARG A 294 2.88 -10.14 -2.79
N ALA A 295 2.48 -10.70 -1.65
CA ALA A 295 1.13 -10.85 -1.13
C ALA A 295 -0.03 -10.67 -2.13
N ASP A 296 -0.83 -11.72 -2.36
CA ASP A 296 -2.07 -11.69 -3.16
C ASP A 296 -3.08 -10.57 -2.81
N CYS A 297 -2.90 -9.85 -1.70
CA CYS A 297 -3.70 -8.68 -1.36
C CYS A 297 -3.36 -7.43 -2.18
N THR A 298 -2.15 -7.31 -2.72
CA THR A 298 -1.79 -6.23 -3.65
C THR A 298 -2.35 -6.43 -5.05
N ARG A 299 -2.72 -7.68 -5.45
CA ARG A 299 -3.45 -7.98 -6.69
C ARG A 299 -4.68 -7.10 -6.85
N ILE A 300 -5.52 -7.06 -5.81
CA ILE A 300 -6.87 -6.50 -5.87
C ILE A 300 -6.87 -5.00 -6.24
N PHE A 301 -5.78 -4.28 -6.00
CA PHE A 301 -5.71 -2.82 -6.18
C PHE A 301 -4.63 -2.31 -7.14
N GLY A 302 -3.93 -3.20 -7.86
CA GLY A 302 -3.04 -2.83 -8.98
C GLY A 302 -2.07 -1.69 -8.66
N LEU A 303 -1.21 -1.90 -7.65
CA LEU A 303 -0.04 -1.07 -7.32
C LEU A 303 1.10 -1.93 -6.74
#